data_AF-A0A067D1V4-F1
#
_entry.id   AF-A0A067D1V4-F1
#
_cell.length_a   1.000
_cell.length_b   1.000
_cell.length_c   1.000
_cell.angle_alpha   90.00
_cell.angle_beta   90.00
_cell.angle_gamma   90.00
#
_symmetry.space_group_name_H-M   'P 1'
#
loop_
_entity.id
_entity.type
_entity.pdbx_description
1 polymer ?
#
loop_
_entity_poly.entity_id
_entity_poly.type
_entity_poly.pdbx_seq_one_letter_code
_entity_poly.pdbx_strand_id
1 'polypeptide(L)'
;MEALLADEENQSRRTFCQLSFGTIYDNAERGQTSVSNLRHFFERQSAAQRKHAETMLEYVNDVFKPTETNGIGELATFEEQGTSIKRTLGQLQQYALALHTQQLVWTQVVDEHVTRPLSSLQSASSSYIQTLENEIVRVNEEYSMVQTMQVKVNDAYMEAKRLVAEAKAQQRRALHEIGVPSFELQRLAARVTKCERALREANEEKLATKKLLLAKIVARDEMAMAVSVAYQRAEEERMDQIASCLQMWVSVERDQLKFREAQLRAMDELVTRLDRSADLQLLIHNRQNPDNMHFQGKALSILEWHWGRELHQAATTTADDPLDEDELDAANITVAAPSRPSVQDSLSYLFESTGLPDESDEEVELPPRFFDDIAQWCATHEGRLEFVKTLNRQRSVDTKLYRVDCFRHLVACFDVSLMRAPPRTTSKRPRPR
;
A
#
# COMPACT_ATOMS: atom_id res chain seq x y z
N MET A 1 -21.67 29.51 -32.02
CA MET A 1 -20.57 28.62 -31.61
C MET A 1 -20.70 27.27 -32.33
N GLU A 2 -21.86 26.61 -32.27
CA GLU A 2 -22.16 25.38 -33.06
C GLU A 2 -22.02 25.55 -34.59
N ALA A 3 -22.47 26.67 -35.16
CA ALA A 3 -22.32 26.91 -36.60
C ALA A 3 -20.85 27.10 -37.05
N LEU A 4 -19.99 27.62 -36.17
CA LEU A 4 -18.55 27.78 -36.44
C LEU A 4 -17.84 26.42 -36.34
N LEU A 5 -18.19 25.60 -35.34
CA LEU A 5 -17.69 24.23 -35.21
C LEU A 5 -18.10 23.35 -36.40
N ALA A 6 -19.32 23.51 -36.92
CA ALA A 6 -19.79 22.79 -38.10
C ALA A 6 -19.07 23.21 -39.40
N ASP A 7 -18.69 24.48 -39.53
CA ASP A 7 -17.90 24.96 -40.68
C ASP A 7 -16.44 24.49 -40.60
N GLU A 8 -15.83 24.47 -39.41
CA GLU A 8 -14.49 23.91 -39.18
C GLU A 8 -14.46 22.39 -39.44
N GLU A 9 -15.48 21.64 -39.00
CA GLU A 9 -15.62 20.20 -39.24
C GLU A 9 -15.85 19.89 -40.74
N ASN A 10 -16.58 20.73 -41.46
CA ASN A 10 -16.73 20.60 -42.91
C ASN A 10 -15.46 20.96 -43.67
N GLN A 11 -14.69 21.93 -43.19
CA GLN A 11 -13.42 22.31 -43.79
C GLN A 11 -12.36 21.22 -43.59
N SER A 12 -12.26 20.64 -42.38
CA SER A 12 -11.34 19.54 -42.08
C SER A 12 -11.62 18.29 -42.93
N ARG A 13 -12.90 17.92 -43.08
CA ARG A 13 -13.34 16.80 -43.93
C ARG A 13 -12.98 17.00 -45.41
N ARG A 14 -13.14 18.23 -45.93
CA ARG A 14 -12.76 18.56 -47.32
C ARG A 14 -11.25 18.51 -47.55
N THR A 15 -10.44 18.87 -46.55
CA THR A 15 -8.98 18.77 -46.64
C THR A 15 -8.46 17.35 -46.49
N PHE A 16 -9.13 16.50 -45.71
CA PHE A 16 -8.69 15.10 -45.51
C PHE A 16 -8.80 14.29 -46.81
N CYS A 17 -9.82 14.54 -47.63
CA CYS A 17 -9.95 13.94 -48.97
C CYS A 17 -8.83 14.33 -49.96
N GLN A 18 -7.95 15.27 -49.61
CA GLN A 18 -6.78 15.64 -50.43
C GLN A 18 -5.58 14.73 -50.17
N LEU A 19 -5.61 13.90 -49.12
CA LEU A 19 -4.56 12.94 -48.81
C LEU A 19 -4.64 11.73 -49.74
N SER A 20 -3.46 11.24 -50.15
CA SER A 20 -3.38 9.99 -50.88
C SER A 20 -3.68 8.80 -49.95
N PHE A 21 -4.31 7.75 -50.48
CA PHE A 21 -4.55 6.53 -49.70
C PHE A 21 -3.29 5.90 -49.13
N GLY A 22 -2.16 5.96 -49.85
CA GLY A 22 -0.87 5.51 -49.32
C GLY A 22 -0.49 6.26 -48.04
N THR A 23 -0.63 7.58 -48.02
CA THR A 23 -0.37 8.40 -46.82
C THR A 23 -1.36 8.10 -45.69
N ILE A 24 -2.62 7.83 -46.01
CA ILE A 24 -3.64 7.45 -45.02
C ILE A 24 -3.27 6.12 -44.37
N TYR A 25 -2.85 5.11 -45.15
CA TYR A 25 -2.46 3.81 -44.64
C TYR A 25 -1.16 3.88 -43.82
N ASP A 26 -0.16 4.63 -44.28
CA ASP A 26 1.08 4.88 -43.51
C ASP A 26 0.77 5.55 -42.15
N ASN A 27 -0.18 6.50 -42.13
CA ASN A 27 -0.65 7.11 -40.89
C ASN A 27 -1.36 6.11 -39.99
N ALA A 28 -2.22 5.26 -40.56
CA ALA A 28 -2.95 4.24 -39.83
C ALA A 28 -1.99 3.24 -39.17
N GLU A 29 -0.96 2.77 -39.89
CA GLU A 29 0.07 1.87 -39.36
C GLU A 29 0.87 2.53 -38.21
N ARG A 30 1.25 3.80 -38.38
CA ARG A 30 1.88 4.57 -37.30
C ARG A 30 0.97 4.73 -36.10
N GLY A 31 -0.32 4.97 -36.32
CA GLY A 31 -1.34 5.02 -35.27
C GLY A 31 -1.45 3.70 -34.50
N GLN A 32 -1.48 2.58 -35.22
CA GLN A 32 -1.46 1.23 -34.62
C GLN A 32 -0.20 0.99 -33.78
N THR A 33 0.96 1.36 -34.32
CA THR A 33 2.24 1.20 -33.63
C THR A 33 2.28 2.05 -32.36
N SER A 34 1.75 3.28 -32.42
CA SER A 34 1.64 4.16 -31.26
C SER A 34 0.76 3.56 -30.16
N VAL A 35 -0.41 3.01 -30.51
CA VAL A 35 -1.31 2.36 -29.53
C VAL A 35 -0.65 1.13 -28.92
N SER A 36 0.01 0.31 -29.75
CA SER A 36 0.73 -0.89 -29.32
C SER A 36 1.83 -0.56 -28.31
N ASN A 37 2.65 0.46 -28.62
CA ASN A 37 3.73 0.91 -27.75
C ASN A 37 3.20 1.46 -26.43
N LEU A 38 2.11 2.23 -26.47
CA LEU A 38 1.48 2.78 -25.27
C LEU A 38 0.90 1.66 -24.38
N ARG A 39 0.22 0.68 -24.97
CA ARG A 39 -0.28 -0.50 -24.24
C ARG A 39 0.88 -1.24 -23.57
N HIS A 40 1.94 -1.55 -24.31
CA HIS A 40 3.09 -2.25 -23.76
C HIS A 40 3.81 -1.48 -22.66
N PHE A 41 3.85 -0.14 -22.74
CA PHE A 41 4.35 0.68 -21.65
C PHE A 41 3.54 0.45 -20.37
N PHE A 42 2.22 0.56 -20.42
CA PHE A 42 1.36 0.37 -19.25
C PHE A 42 1.40 -1.07 -18.72
N GLU A 43 1.41 -2.08 -19.59
CA GLU A 43 1.56 -3.49 -19.17
C GLU A 43 2.85 -3.71 -18.38
N ARG A 44 3.98 -3.17 -18.86
CA ARG A 44 5.28 -3.29 -18.20
C ARG A 44 5.33 -2.50 -16.90
N GLN A 45 4.73 -1.31 -16.88
CA GLN A 45 4.62 -0.49 -15.67
C GLN A 45 3.79 -1.20 -14.60
N SER A 46 2.59 -1.66 -14.93
CA SER A 46 1.71 -2.42 -14.02
C SER A 46 2.40 -3.67 -13.49
N ALA A 47 3.08 -4.44 -14.37
CA ALA A 47 3.80 -5.63 -13.96
C ALA A 47 4.95 -5.32 -12.98
N ALA A 48 5.72 -4.26 -13.25
CA ALA A 48 6.80 -3.83 -12.36
C ALA A 48 6.27 -3.34 -11.00
N GLN A 49 5.18 -2.56 -11.00
CA GLN A 49 4.54 -2.05 -9.79
C GLN A 49 3.92 -3.18 -8.95
N ARG A 50 3.31 -4.18 -9.59
CA ARG A 50 2.76 -5.37 -8.93
C ARG A 50 3.85 -6.18 -8.26
N LYS A 51 4.91 -6.52 -9.00
CA LYS A 51 6.06 -7.24 -8.47
C LYS A 51 6.68 -6.51 -7.27
N HIS A 52 6.85 -5.20 -7.37
CA HIS A 52 7.36 -4.40 -6.25
C HIS A 52 6.45 -4.49 -5.02
N ALA A 53 5.14 -4.32 -5.19
CA ALA A 53 4.19 -4.39 -4.09
C ALA A 53 4.15 -5.79 -3.44
N GLU A 54 4.16 -6.86 -4.23
CA GLU A 54 4.22 -8.25 -3.75
C GLU A 54 5.49 -8.50 -2.92
N THR A 55 6.67 -8.16 -3.45
CA THR A 55 7.94 -8.30 -2.74
C THR A 55 7.96 -7.49 -1.44
N MET A 56 7.41 -6.27 -1.44
CA MET A 56 7.34 -5.47 -0.22
C MET A 56 6.37 -6.05 0.81
N LEU A 57 5.24 -6.62 0.39
CA LEU A 57 4.32 -7.33 1.29
C LEU A 57 4.95 -8.59 1.89
N GLU A 58 5.77 -9.31 1.13
CA GLU A 58 6.59 -10.42 1.64
C GLU A 58 7.54 -9.94 2.74
N TYR A 59 8.31 -8.87 2.48
CA TYR A 59 9.21 -8.30 3.49
C TYR A 59 8.51 -7.79 4.75
N VAL A 60 7.37 -7.10 4.60
CA VAL A 60 6.58 -6.64 5.74
C VAL A 60 6.06 -7.83 6.53
N ASN A 61 5.62 -8.90 5.85
CA ASN A 61 5.25 -10.12 6.54
C ASN A 61 6.45 -10.75 7.26
N ASP A 62 7.64 -10.79 6.68
CA ASP A 62 8.80 -11.42 7.32
C ASP A 62 9.33 -10.64 8.52
N VAL A 63 9.34 -9.30 8.47
CA VAL A 63 9.82 -8.43 9.56
C VAL A 63 8.84 -8.38 10.74
N PHE A 64 7.55 -8.54 10.47
CA PHE A 64 6.49 -8.38 11.47
C PHE A 64 5.73 -9.68 11.79
N LYS A 65 6.16 -10.85 11.28
CA LYS A 65 5.60 -12.16 11.66
C LYS A 65 6.23 -12.73 12.93
N PRO A 66 5.47 -13.50 13.71
CA PRO A 66 6.01 -14.33 14.78
C PRO A 66 6.65 -15.56 14.15
N THR A 67 7.98 -15.59 14.03
CA THR A 67 8.67 -16.85 13.71
C THR A 67 9.96 -17.00 14.50
N GLU A 68 10.02 -18.04 15.31
CA GLU A 68 11.13 -18.44 16.18
C GLU A 68 12.38 -18.94 15.40
N THR A 69 12.36 -18.95 14.06
CA THR A 69 13.31 -19.75 13.26
C THR A 69 14.42 -18.98 12.54
N ASN A 70 14.32 -17.67 12.33
CA ASN A 70 15.31 -16.93 11.50
C ASN A 70 16.01 -15.73 12.19
N GLY A 71 15.88 -15.57 13.51
CA GLY A 71 16.66 -14.57 14.27
C GLY A 71 16.32 -13.10 14.01
N ILE A 72 15.41 -12.80 13.08
CA ILE A 72 14.75 -11.50 12.92
C ILE A 72 13.41 -11.62 13.65
N GLY A 73 13.40 -11.33 14.95
CA GLY A 73 12.17 -11.35 15.74
C GLY A 73 11.23 -10.21 15.37
N GLU A 74 9.94 -10.33 15.73
CA GLU A 74 8.96 -9.24 15.57
C GLU A 74 9.53 -7.96 16.17
N LEU A 75 9.76 -6.92 15.37
CA LEU A 75 10.29 -5.64 15.86
C LEU A 75 9.49 -5.11 17.06
N ALA A 76 8.17 -5.37 17.07
CA ALA A 76 7.27 -5.02 18.16
C ALA A 76 7.40 -5.88 19.44
N THR A 77 7.99 -7.09 19.37
CA THR A 77 8.26 -7.93 20.56
C THR A 77 9.44 -7.46 21.38
N PHE A 78 10.37 -6.75 20.75
CA PHE A 78 11.50 -6.14 21.44
C PHE A 78 11.09 -4.89 22.23
N GLU A 79 9.90 -4.35 21.96
CA GLU A 79 9.39 -3.15 22.61
C GLU A 79 8.33 -3.47 23.68
N GLU A 80 8.41 -2.73 24.80
CA GLU A 80 7.49 -2.85 25.93
C GLU A 80 6.04 -2.53 25.54
N GLN A 81 5.10 -3.28 26.11
CA GLN A 81 3.68 -3.06 25.86
C GLN A 81 3.25 -1.67 26.35
N GLY A 82 2.53 -0.94 25.51
CA GLY A 82 1.98 0.39 25.82
C GLY A 82 2.91 1.57 25.54
N THR A 83 4.17 1.34 25.13
CA THR A 83 5.09 2.44 24.79
C THR A 83 4.69 3.15 23.50
N SER A 84 5.08 4.43 23.40
CA SER A 84 4.91 5.26 22.21
C SER A 84 5.70 4.70 21.02
N ILE A 85 6.88 4.10 21.26
CA ILE A 85 7.68 3.42 20.24
C ILE A 85 6.93 2.22 19.66
N LYS A 86 6.41 1.32 20.50
CA LYS A 86 5.65 0.14 20.04
C LYS A 86 4.42 0.53 19.21
N ARG A 87 3.70 1.57 19.64
CA ARG A 87 2.55 2.12 18.89
C ARG A 87 2.98 2.61 17.51
N THR A 88 4.07 3.37 17.43
CA THR A 88 4.58 3.93 16.18
C THR A 88 5.05 2.83 15.22
N LEU A 89 5.72 1.80 15.73
CA LEU A 89 6.11 0.63 14.94
C LEU A 89 4.92 -0.17 14.42
N GLY A 90 3.87 -0.35 15.24
CA GLY A 90 2.62 -0.96 14.82
C GLY A 90 1.93 -0.17 13.70
N GLN A 91 1.92 1.17 13.80
CA GLN A 91 1.39 2.01 12.72
C GLN A 91 2.26 1.93 11.45
N LEU A 92 3.59 1.86 11.58
CA LEU A 92 4.49 1.68 10.44
C LEU A 92 4.17 0.40 9.66
N GLN A 93 3.92 -0.69 10.39
CA GLN A 93 3.49 -1.96 9.79
C GLN A 93 2.16 -1.79 9.03
N GLN A 94 1.16 -1.20 9.68
CA GLN A 94 -0.15 -0.97 9.05
C GLN A 94 -0.05 -0.06 7.82
N TYR A 95 0.77 0.98 7.89
CA TYR A 95 1.07 1.87 6.77
C TYR A 95 1.68 1.11 5.59
N ALA A 96 2.73 0.32 5.82
CA ALA A 96 3.40 -0.43 4.77
C ALA A 96 2.46 -1.46 4.12
N LEU A 97 1.68 -2.18 4.93
CA LEU A 97 0.65 -3.09 4.44
C LEU A 97 -0.38 -2.35 3.57
N ALA A 98 -0.98 -1.28 4.09
CA ALA A 98 -1.99 -0.51 3.38
C ALA A 98 -1.45 0.08 2.07
N LEU A 99 -0.24 0.63 2.08
CA LEU A 99 0.41 1.20 0.91
C LEU A 99 0.57 0.18 -0.22
N HIS A 100 1.12 -0.99 0.08
CA HIS A 100 1.42 -1.99 -0.94
C HIS A 100 0.18 -2.78 -1.37
N THR A 101 -0.78 -3.04 -0.47
CA THR A 101 -2.09 -3.58 -0.87
C THR A 101 -2.84 -2.61 -1.78
N GLN A 102 -2.86 -1.31 -1.46
CA GLN A 102 -3.51 -0.31 -2.29
C GLN A 102 -2.80 -0.14 -3.65
N GLN A 103 -1.47 -0.27 -3.69
CA GLN A 103 -0.72 -0.30 -4.94
C GLN A 103 -1.17 -1.45 -5.86
N LEU A 104 -1.43 -2.64 -5.33
CA LEU A 104 -1.98 -3.75 -6.13
C LEU A 104 -3.35 -3.39 -6.71
N VAL A 105 -4.24 -2.79 -5.90
CA VAL A 105 -5.56 -2.34 -6.35
C VAL A 105 -5.44 -1.32 -7.48
N TRP A 106 -4.60 -0.29 -7.35
CA TRP A 106 -4.44 0.69 -8.42
C TRP A 106 -3.82 0.11 -9.69
N THR A 107 -2.87 -0.84 -9.59
CA THR A 107 -2.36 -1.52 -10.79
C THR A 107 -3.46 -2.30 -11.51
N GLN A 108 -4.40 -2.90 -10.77
CA GLN A 108 -5.57 -3.55 -11.36
C GLN A 108 -6.50 -2.54 -12.04
N VAL A 109 -6.73 -1.38 -11.43
CA VAL A 109 -7.51 -0.28 -12.03
C VAL A 109 -6.88 0.18 -13.36
N VAL A 110 -5.55 0.33 -13.41
CA VAL A 110 -4.83 0.67 -14.66
C VAL A 110 -5.00 -0.43 -15.71
N ASP A 111 -4.87 -1.71 -15.32
CA ASP A 111 -5.06 -2.81 -16.25
C ASP A 111 -6.48 -2.86 -16.83
N GLU A 112 -7.50 -2.63 -16.01
CA GLU A 112 -8.91 -2.67 -16.40
C GLU A 112 -9.37 -1.45 -17.18
N HIS A 113 -8.94 -0.24 -16.81
CA HIS A 113 -9.45 1.02 -17.36
C HIS A 113 -8.51 1.73 -18.34
N VAL A 114 -7.26 1.28 -18.46
CA VAL A 114 -6.28 1.84 -19.40
C VAL A 114 -5.83 0.76 -20.39
N THR A 115 -5.24 -0.32 -19.90
CA THR A 115 -4.64 -1.35 -20.75
C THR A 115 -5.69 -2.11 -21.58
N ARG A 116 -6.79 -2.53 -20.95
CA ARG A 116 -7.85 -3.29 -21.63
C ARG A 116 -8.58 -2.48 -22.72
N PRO A 117 -8.99 -1.21 -22.48
CA PRO A 117 -9.54 -0.36 -23.54
C PRO A 117 -8.56 -0.12 -24.69
N LEU A 118 -7.27 0.11 -24.40
CA LEU A 118 -6.26 0.26 -25.45
C LEU A 118 -6.11 -1.01 -26.29
N SER A 119 -6.17 -2.19 -25.68
CA SER A 119 -6.15 -3.46 -26.40
C SER A 119 -7.38 -3.64 -27.29
N SER A 120 -8.57 -3.34 -26.75
CA SER A 120 -9.82 -3.37 -27.52
C SER A 120 -9.78 -2.41 -28.71
N LEU A 121 -9.33 -1.17 -28.48
CA LEU A 121 -9.15 -0.17 -29.52
C LEU A 121 -8.21 -0.65 -30.62
N GLN A 122 -7.06 -1.24 -30.26
CA GLN A 122 -6.10 -1.79 -31.23
C GLN A 122 -6.76 -2.86 -32.12
N SER A 123 -7.46 -3.83 -31.52
CA SER A 123 -8.12 -4.88 -32.30
C SER A 123 -9.23 -4.35 -33.21
N ALA A 124 -10.07 -3.45 -32.70
CA ALA A 124 -11.21 -2.91 -33.44
C ALA A 124 -10.74 -2.02 -34.59
N SER A 125 -9.79 -1.12 -34.32
CA SER A 125 -9.23 -0.22 -35.35
C SER A 125 -8.50 -0.99 -36.44
N SER A 126 -7.70 -2.01 -36.10
CA SER A 126 -7.01 -2.85 -37.09
C SER A 126 -8.00 -3.55 -38.03
N SER A 127 -9.04 -4.19 -37.49
CA SER A 127 -10.07 -4.85 -38.30
C SER A 127 -10.85 -3.86 -39.17
N TYR A 128 -11.14 -2.67 -38.65
CA TYR A 128 -11.89 -1.65 -39.38
C TYR A 128 -11.07 -1.06 -40.54
N ILE A 129 -9.81 -0.70 -40.28
CA ILE A 129 -8.85 -0.21 -41.29
C ILE A 129 -8.69 -1.24 -42.42
N GLN A 130 -8.50 -2.52 -42.08
CA GLN A 130 -8.39 -3.58 -43.07
C GLN A 130 -9.66 -3.71 -43.94
N THR A 131 -10.84 -3.49 -43.35
CA THR A 131 -12.10 -3.52 -44.11
C THR A 131 -12.15 -2.37 -45.12
N LEU A 132 -11.76 -1.17 -44.70
CA LEU A 132 -11.72 0.02 -45.57
C LEU A 132 -10.71 -0.12 -46.71
N GLU A 133 -9.53 -0.69 -46.43
CA GLU A 133 -8.52 -1.04 -47.44
C GLU A 133 -9.09 -1.97 -48.51
N ASN A 134 -9.74 -3.07 -48.08
CA ASN A 134 -10.34 -4.05 -48.99
C ASN A 134 -11.42 -3.45 -49.89
N GLU A 135 -12.25 -2.54 -49.36
CA GLU A 135 -13.30 -1.86 -50.13
C GLU A 135 -12.71 -0.98 -51.25
N ILE A 136 -11.63 -0.23 -50.96
CA ILE A 136 -10.94 0.59 -51.97
C ILE A 136 -10.23 -0.27 -53.01
N VAL A 137 -9.57 -1.35 -52.60
CA VAL A 137 -8.94 -2.30 -53.52
C VAL A 137 -9.99 -2.86 -54.48
N ARG A 138 -11.13 -3.33 -53.96
CA ARG A 138 -12.22 -3.87 -54.79
C ARG A 138 -12.71 -2.89 -55.85
N VAL A 139 -12.99 -1.65 -55.46
CA VAL A 139 -13.52 -0.65 -56.41
C VAL A 139 -12.45 -0.22 -57.44
N ASN A 140 -11.18 -0.18 -57.05
CA ASN A 140 -10.07 0.07 -57.98
C ASN A 140 -9.86 -1.06 -58.97
N GLU A 141 -10.01 -2.32 -58.55
CA GLU A 141 -9.97 -3.48 -59.44
C GLU A 141 -11.11 -3.45 -60.46
N GLU A 142 -12.35 -3.18 -60.02
CA GLU A 142 -13.50 -3.03 -60.91
C GLU A 142 -13.30 -1.92 -61.95
N TYR A 143 -12.76 -0.76 -61.52
CA TYR A 143 -12.39 0.32 -62.43
C TYR A 143 -11.32 -0.12 -63.44
N SER A 144 -10.26 -0.78 -62.98
CA SER A 144 -9.14 -1.23 -63.82
C SER A 144 -9.56 -2.25 -64.87
N MET A 145 -10.49 -3.15 -64.52
CA MET A 145 -11.08 -4.12 -65.47
C MET A 145 -11.83 -3.40 -66.59
N VAL A 146 -12.69 -2.44 -66.26
CA VAL A 146 -13.47 -1.69 -67.27
C VAL A 146 -12.57 -0.77 -68.09
N GLN A 147 -11.55 -0.16 -67.48
CA GLN A 147 -10.56 0.63 -68.20
C GLN A 147 -9.84 -0.22 -69.26
N THR A 148 -9.42 -1.44 -68.90
CA THR A 148 -8.78 -2.38 -69.83
C THR A 148 -9.73 -2.80 -70.96
N MET A 149 -11.01 -3.03 -70.64
CA MET A 149 -12.05 -3.31 -71.63
C MET A 149 -12.23 -2.13 -72.61
N GLN A 150 -12.27 -0.90 -72.10
CA GLN A 150 -12.42 0.31 -72.91
C GLN A 150 -11.26 0.47 -73.92
N VAL A 151 -10.03 0.14 -73.53
CA VAL A 151 -8.87 0.16 -74.45
C VAL A 151 -9.09 -0.82 -75.59
N LYS A 152 -9.43 -2.08 -75.29
CA LYS A 152 -9.67 -3.13 -76.30
C LYS A 152 -10.80 -2.76 -77.27
N VAL A 153 -11.92 -2.26 -76.75
CA VAL A 153 -13.08 -1.84 -77.56
C VAL A 153 -12.71 -0.64 -78.43
N ASN A 154 -11.89 0.29 -77.92
CA ASN A 154 -11.44 1.42 -78.72
C ASN A 154 -10.50 1.00 -79.85
N ASP A 155 -9.62 0.03 -79.63
CA ASP A 155 -8.74 -0.54 -80.66
C ASP A 155 -9.56 -1.24 -81.75
N ALA A 156 -10.54 -2.08 -81.35
CA ALA A 156 -11.46 -2.74 -82.28
C ALA A 156 -12.27 -1.74 -83.12
N TYR A 157 -12.74 -0.65 -82.50
CA TYR A 157 -13.41 0.44 -83.20
C TYR A 157 -12.50 1.14 -84.22
N MET A 158 -11.25 1.42 -83.85
CA MET A 158 -10.28 2.06 -84.74
C MET A 158 -9.94 1.16 -85.94
N GLU A 159 -9.81 -0.14 -85.71
CA GLU A 159 -9.60 -1.13 -86.75
C GLU A 159 -10.81 -1.24 -87.69
N ALA A 160 -12.03 -1.33 -87.15
CA ALA A 160 -13.25 -1.31 -87.96
C ALA A 160 -13.37 -0.04 -88.81
N LYS A 161 -12.98 1.11 -88.27
CA LYS A 161 -12.95 2.39 -88.98
C LYS A 161 -11.93 2.38 -90.12
N ARG A 162 -10.75 1.80 -89.92
CA ARG A 162 -9.72 1.61 -90.96
C ARG A 162 -10.23 0.71 -92.08
N LEU A 163 -10.83 -0.44 -91.75
CA LEU A 163 -11.39 -1.39 -92.71
C LEU A 163 -12.50 -0.78 -93.59
N VAL A 164 -13.37 0.07 -93.01
CA VAL A 164 -14.37 0.82 -93.78
C VAL A 164 -13.70 1.79 -94.77
N ALA A 165 -12.68 2.53 -94.33
CA ALA A 165 -11.97 3.47 -95.19
C ALA A 165 -11.28 2.76 -96.36
N GLU A 166 -10.65 1.61 -96.11
CA GLU A 166 -10.01 0.77 -97.12
C GLU A 166 -11.02 0.16 -98.09
N ALA A 167 -12.11 -0.40 -97.60
CA ALA A 167 -13.17 -0.96 -98.45
C ALA A 167 -13.77 0.11 -99.37
N LYS A 168 -14.03 1.32 -98.85
CA LYS A 168 -14.50 2.46 -99.65
C LYS A 168 -13.46 2.92 -100.68
N ALA A 169 -12.18 2.93 -100.32
CA ALA A 169 -11.11 3.30 -101.26
C ALA A 169 -10.98 2.27 -102.40
N GLN A 170 -11.05 0.97 -102.08
CA GLN A 170 -11.03 -0.11 -103.08
C GLN A 170 -12.24 -0.04 -104.02
N GLN A 171 -13.44 0.17 -103.48
CA GLN A 171 -14.64 0.35 -104.29
C GLN A 171 -14.53 1.56 -105.23
N ARG A 172 -14.03 2.70 -104.74
CA ARG A 172 -13.80 3.89 -105.58
C ARG A 172 -12.81 3.63 -106.71
N ARG A 173 -11.69 2.97 -106.44
CA ARG A 173 -10.71 2.62 -107.49
C ARG A 173 -11.34 1.74 -108.57
N ALA A 174 -12.05 0.68 -108.16
CA ALA A 174 -12.72 -0.23 -109.09
C ALA A 174 -13.82 0.44 -109.94
N LEU A 175 -14.48 1.49 -109.43
CA LEU A 175 -15.46 2.28 -110.19
C LEU A 175 -14.82 3.17 -111.26
N HIS A 176 -13.54 3.53 -111.12
CA HIS A 176 -12.81 4.37 -112.07
C HIS A 176 -11.94 3.58 -113.06
N GLU A 177 -11.80 2.27 -112.88
CA GLU A 177 -11.05 1.39 -113.78
C GLU A 177 -11.95 0.86 -114.91
N ILE A 178 -11.46 0.93 -116.15
CA ILE A 178 -12.17 0.43 -117.33
C ILE A 178 -12.01 -1.10 -117.39
N GLY A 179 -13.13 -1.83 -117.48
CA GLY A 179 -13.14 -3.29 -117.65
C GLY A 179 -13.46 -4.11 -116.39
N VAL A 180 -13.83 -3.48 -115.27
CA VAL A 180 -14.25 -4.20 -114.06
C VAL A 180 -15.67 -4.80 -114.26
N PRO A 181 -15.86 -6.11 -114.07
CA PRO A 181 -17.18 -6.74 -114.19
C PRO A 181 -18.20 -6.25 -113.15
N SER A 182 -19.48 -6.22 -113.52
CA SER A 182 -20.57 -5.77 -112.63
C SER A 182 -20.70 -6.58 -111.34
N PHE A 183 -20.45 -7.89 -111.38
CA PHE A 183 -20.50 -8.75 -110.19
C PHE A 183 -19.38 -8.41 -109.18
N GLU A 184 -18.21 -7.95 -109.64
CA GLU A 184 -17.12 -7.51 -108.77
C GLU A 184 -17.46 -6.19 -108.07
N LEU A 185 -18.11 -5.26 -108.78
CA LEU A 185 -18.63 -4.02 -108.19
C LEU A 185 -19.70 -4.31 -107.12
N GLN A 186 -20.60 -5.27 -107.37
CA GLN A 186 -21.59 -5.72 -106.39
C GLN A 186 -20.93 -6.37 -105.16
N ARG A 187 -19.90 -7.19 -105.36
CA ARG A 187 -19.12 -7.80 -104.25
C ARG A 187 -18.44 -6.74 -103.38
N LEU A 188 -17.82 -5.73 -104.00
CA LEU A 188 -17.18 -4.62 -103.28
C LEU A 188 -18.21 -3.75 -102.53
N ALA A 189 -19.37 -3.48 -103.14
CA ALA A 189 -20.47 -2.79 -102.47
C ALA A 189 -20.98 -3.57 -101.24
N ALA A 190 -21.18 -4.89 -101.39
CA ALA A 190 -21.57 -5.76 -100.29
C ALA A 190 -20.50 -5.76 -99.16
N ARG A 191 -19.21 -5.76 -99.51
CA ARG A 191 -18.12 -5.63 -98.53
C ARG A 191 -18.16 -4.31 -97.77
N VAL A 192 -18.40 -3.18 -98.45
CA VAL A 192 -18.54 -1.87 -97.78
C VAL A 192 -19.71 -1.88 -96.81
N THR A 193 -20.89 -2.36 -97.20
CA THR A 193 -22.05 -2.43 -96.30
C THR A 193 -21.81 -3.33 -95.08
N LYS A 194 -21.06 -4.44 -95.24
CA LYS A 194 -20.66 -5.32 -94.14
C LYS A 194 -19.71 -4.60 -93.18
N CYS A 195 -18.68 -3.93 -93.69
CA CYS A 195 -17.74 -3.17 -92.86
C CYS A 195 -18.43 -1.99 -92.15
N GLU A 196 -19.36 -1.30 -92.81
CA GLU A 196 -20.14 -0.21 -92.19
C GLU A 196 -21.06 -0.71 -91.07
N ARG A 197 -21.64 -1.91 -91.21
CA ARG A 197 -22.41 -2.56 -90.14
C ARG A 197 -21.50 -2.89 -88.95
N ALA A 198 -20.35 -3.52 -89.19
CA ALA A 198 -19.38 -3.83 -88.14
C ALA A 198 -18.87 -2.56 -87.42
N LEU A 199 -18.67 -1.45 -88.15
CA LEU A 199 -18.33 -0.17 -87.55
C LEU A 199 -19.45 0.38 -86.66
N ARG A 200 -20.72 0.22 -87.06
CA ARG A 200 -21.86 0.63 -86.23
C ARG A 200 -21.93 -0.18 -84.94
N GLU A 201 -21.82 -1.51 -85.03
CA GLU A 201 -21.79 -2.42 -83.88
C GLU A 201 -20.63 -2.07 -82.93
N ALA A 202 -19.41 -1.90 -83.45
CA ALA A 202 -18.25 -1.50 -82.65
C ALA A 202 -18.41 -0.09 -82.02
N ASN A 203 -19.11 0.83 -82.68
CA ASN A 203 -19.40 2.15 -82.13
C ASN A 203 -20.42 2.09 -80.99
N GLU A 204 -21.46 1.26 -81.12
CA GLU A 204 -22.44 1.01 -80.07
C GLU A 204 -21.78 0.39 -78.83
N GLU A 205 -20.92 -0.62 -79.02
CA GLU A 205 -20.15 -1.24 -77.94
C GLU A 205 -19.19 -0.25 -77.27
N LYS A 206 -18.51 0.61 -78.05
CA LYS A 206 -17.66 1.68 -77.54
C LYS A 206 -18.44 2.68 -76.69
N LEU A 207 -19.63 3.08 -77.12
CA LEU A 207 -20.47 4.01 -76.36
C LEU A 207 -21.01 3.35 -75.08
N ALA A 208 -21.38 2.08 -75.13
CA ALA A 208 -21.81 1.31 -73.96
C ALA A 208 -20.68 1.19 -72.92
N THR A 209 -19.48 0.80 -73.36
CA THR A 209 -18.31 0.66 -72.49
C THR A 209 -17.88 2.00 -71.90
N LYS A 210 -17.96 3.09 -72.68
CA LYS A 210 -17.68 4.45 -72.17
C LYS A 210 -18.65 4.85 -71.06
N LYS A 211 -19.94 4.57 -71.20
CA LYS A 211 -20.95 4.83 -70.15
C LYS A 211 -20.65 4.02 -68.89
N LEU A 212 -20.30 2.74 -69.05
CA LEU A 212 -19.92 1.87 -67.94
C LEU A 212 -18.67 2.38 -67.22
N LEU A 213 -17.63 2.81 -67.97
CA LEU A 213 -16.41 3.38 -67.40
C LEU A 213 -16.70 4.64 -66.59
N LEU A 214 -17.55 5.55 -67.12
CA LEU A 214 -17.96 6.74 -66.38
C LEU A 214 -18.69 6.38 -65.07
N ALA A 215 -19.60 5.40 -65.11
CA ALA A 215 -20.28 4.92 -63.91
C ALA A 215 -19.30 4.35 -62.87
N LYS A 216 -18.28 3.60 -63.31
CA LYS A 216 -17.23 3.08 -62.43
C LYS A 216 -16.30 4.16 -61.87
N ILE A 217 -15.99 5.20 -62.64
CA ILE A 217 -15.24 6.37 -62.14
C ILE A 217 -16.03 7.06 -61.01
N VAL A 218 -17.32 7.33 -61.22
CA VAL A 218 -18.17 7.97 -60.21
C VAL A 218 -18.25 7.11 -58.94
N ALA A 219 -18.52 5.81 -59.08
CA ALA A 219 -18.56 4.89 -57.92
C ALA A 219 -17.22 4.84 -57.17
N ARG A 220 -16.09 4.89 -57.88
CA ARG A 220 -14.75 4.96 -57.28
C ARG A 220 -14.54 6.25 -56.51
N ASP A 221 -14.89 7.39 -57.10
CA ASP A 221 -14.67 8.70 -56.47
C ASP A 221 -15.60 8.87 -55.23
N GLU A 222 -16.84 8.38 -55.30
CA GLU A 222 -17.77 8.33 -54.16
C GLU A 222 -17.25 7.41 -53.04
N MET A 223 -16.79 6.21 -53.38
CA MET A 223 -16.22 5.28 -52.41
C MET A 223 -14.94 5.85 -51.79
N ALA A 224 -14.07 6.46 -52.60
CA ALA A 224 -12.85 7.09 -52.13
C ALA A 224 -13.16 8.18 -51.09
N MET A 225 -14.13 9.06 -51.38
CA MET A 225 -14.58 10.08 -50.45
C MET A 225 -15.15 9.47 -49.16
N ALA A 226 -16.01 8.46 -49.28
CA ALA A 226 -16.62 7.79 -48.12
C ALA A 226 -15.57 7.13 -47.21
N VAL A 227 -14.61 6.41 -47.81
CA VAL A 227 -13.53 5.74 -47.08
C VAL A 227 -12.60 6.75 -46.43
N SER A 228 -12.23 7.84 -47.11
CA SER A 228 -11.43 8.91 -46.48
C SER A 228 -12.13 9.49 -45.24
N VAL A 229 -13.43 9.76 -45.30
CA VAL A 229 -14.19 10.26 -44.14
C VAL A 229 -14.28 9.21 -43.04
N ALA A 230 -14.45 7.94 -43.39
CA ALA A 230 -14.46 6.84 -42.42
C ALA A 230 -13.12 6.69 -41.69
N TYR A 231 -12.00 6.79 -42.42
CA TYR A 231 -10.66 6.81 -41.82
C TYR A 231 -10.46 7.99 -40.88
N GLN A 232 -10.86 9.20 -41.31
CA GLN A 232 -10.75 10.38 -40.46
C GLN A 232 -11.49 10.17 -39.13
N ARG A 233 -12.73 9.69 -39.17
CA ARG A 233 -13.51 9.41 -37.96
C ARG A 233 -12.87 8.35 -37.08
N ALA A 234 -12.39 7.26 -37.67
CA ALA A 234 -11.70 6.21 -36.91
C ALA A 234 -10.43 6.74 -36.23
N GLU A 235 -9.71 7.67 -36.89
CA GLU A 235 -8.53 8.30 -36.33
C GLU A 235 -8.86 9.30 -35.21
N GLU A 236 -9.93 10.08 -35.37
CA GLU A 236 -10.48 10.96 -34.33
C GLU A 236 -10.89 10.14 -33.09
N GLU A 237 -11.68 9.08 -33.26
CA GLU A 237 -12.09 8.17 -32.18
C GLU A 237 -10.89 7.51 -31.49
N ARG A 238 -9.86 7.13 -32.27
CA ARG A 238 -8.62 6.59 -31.71
C ARG A 238 -7.90 7.61 -30.83
N MET A 239 -7.79 8.86 -31.28
CA MET A 239 -7.17 9.94 -30.52
C MET A 239 -7.94 10.24 -29.23
N ASP A 240 -9.27 10.33 -29.31
CA ASP A 240 -10.13 10.59 -28.16
C ASP A 240 -10.06 9.46 -27.12
N GLN A 241 -10.07 8.21 -27.56
CA GLN A 241 -9.95 7.06 -26.67
C GLN A 241 -8.58 7.03 -25.97
N ILE A 242 -7.49 7.35 -26.68
CA ILE A 242 -6.16 7.48 -26.06
C ILE A 242 -6.15 8.61 -25.04
N ALA A 243 -6.70 9.76 -25.37
CA ALA A 243 -6.79 10.90 -24.45
C ALA A 243 -7.55 10.53 -23.17
N SER A 244 -8.69 9.85 -23.30
CA SER A 244 -9.46 9.35 -22.16
C SER A 244 -8.66 8.37 -21.30
N CYS A 245 -7.95 7.42 -21.92
CA CYS A 245 -7.09 6.48 -21.20
C CYS A 245 -5.96 7.19 -20.43
N LEU A 246 -5.32 8.18 -21.04
CA LEU A 246 -4.27 8.97 -20.41
C LEU A 246 -4.80 9.81 -19.24
N GLN A 247 -5.98 10.42 -19.40
CA GLN A 247 -6.64 11.16 -18.31
C GLN A 247 -6.97 10.25 -17.13
N MET A 248 -7.47 9.04 -17.40
CA MET A 248 -7.73 8.03 -16.37
C MET A 248 -6.45 7.66 -15.63
N TRP A 249 -5.37 7.37 -16.35
CA TRP A 249 -4.07 7.09 -15.74
C TRP A 249 -3.58 8.23 -14.84
N VAL A 250 -3.65 9.49 -15.31
CA VAL A 250 -3.28 10.66 -14.50
C VAL A 250 -4.14 10.76 -13.24
N SER A 251 -5.44 10.44 -13.33
CA SER A 251 -6.33 10.43 -12.16
C SER A 251 -5.90 9.40 -11.12
N VAL A 252 -5.59 8.17 -11.56
CA VAL A 252 -5.12 7.09 -10.67
C VAL A 252 -3.83 7.48 -9.96
N GLU A 253 -2.84 8.00 -10.69
CA GLU A 253 -1.57 8.45 -10.12
C GLU A 253 -1.77 9.59 -9.11
N ARG A 254 -2.66 10.54 -9.41
CA ARG A 254 -2.99 11.64 -8.49
C ARG A 254 -3.63 11.13 -7.20
N ASP A 255 -4.56 10.19 -7.29
CA ASP A 255 -5.22 9.62 -6.12
C ASP A 255 -4.27 8.75 -5.29
N GLN A 256 -3.33 8.07 -5.95
CA GLN A 256 -2.23 7.39 -5.27
C GLN A 256 -1.35 8.34 -4.45
N LEU A 257 -0.99 9.50 -5.01
CA LEU A 257 -0.20 10.50 -4.31
C LEU A 257 -0.96 11.06 -3.09
N LYS A 258 -2.25 11.39 -3.24
CA LYS A 258 -3.07 11.90 -2.12
C LYS A 258 -3.18 10.89 -0.99
N PHE A 259 -3.38 9.61 -1.31
CA PHE A 259 -3.44 8.55 -0.31
C PHE A 259 -2.11 8.42 0.44
N ARG A 260 -0.99 8.40 -0.28
CA ARG A 260 0.36 8.33 0.31
C ARG A 260 0.61 9.52 1.24
N GLU A 261 0.27 10.72 0.80
CA GLU A 261 0.42 11.94 1.60
C GLU A 261 -0.40 11.89 2.90
N ALA A 262 -1.66 11.46 2.83
CA ALA A 262 -2.51 11.34 4.01
C ALA A 262 -1.95 10.35 5.04
N GLN A 263 -1.44 9.20 4.58
CA GLN A 263 -0.83 8.19 5.44
C GLN A 263 0.50 8.67 6.05
N LEU A 264 1.33 9.37 5.28
CA LEU A 264 2.58 9.93 5.77
C LEU A 264 2.35 11.01 6.85
N ARG A 265 1.32 11.84 6.70
CA ARG A 265 0.94 12.80 7.76
C ARG A 265 0.53 12.10 9.06
N ALA A 266 -0.23 11.01 8.98
CA ALA A 266 -0.60 10.23 10.16
C ALA A 266 0.63 9.62 10.86
N MET A 267 1.63 9.17 10.08
CA MET A 267 2.90 8.68 10.63
C MET A 267 3.72 9.80 11.29
N ASP A 268 3.78 10.98 10.67
CA ASP A 268 4.49 12.15 11.22
C ASP A 268 3.93 12.58 12.59
N GLU A 269 2.59 12.57 12.73
CA GLU A 269 1.94 12.83 14.02
C GLU A 269 2.31 11.83 15.13
N LEU A 270 2.57 10.57 14.80
CA LEU A 270 2.99 9.58 15.79
C LEU A 270 4.45 9.71 16.16
N VAL A 271 5.32 9.95 15.17
CA VAL A 271 6.76 10.16 15.39
C VAL A 271 7.00 11.40 16.23
N THR A 272 6.27 12.49 15.99
CA THR A 272 6.35 13.72 16.80
C THR A 272 5.84 13.53 18.24
N ARG A 273 4.98 12.54 18.50
CA ARG A 273 4.45 12.19 19.83
C ARG A 273 5.27 11.13 20.57
N LEU A 274 6.44 10.74 20.07
CA LEU A 274 7.33 9.84 20.79
C LEU A 274 7.77 10.49 22.11
N ASP A 275 7.49 9.81 23.23
CA ASP A 275 7.82 10.31 24.58
C ASP A 275 8.73 9.33 25.31
N ARG A 276 10.03 9.63 25.23
CA ARG A 276 11.07 8.89 25.94
C ARG A 276 10.82 8.81 27.44
N SER A 277 10.31 9.88 28.06
CA SER A 277 10.17 9.96 29.51
C SER A 277 9.03 9.09 30.02
N ALA A 278 7.87 9.14 29.35
CA ALA A 278 6.73 8.27 29.66
C ALA A 278 7.06 6.79 29.37
N ASP A 279 7.74 6.50 28.26
CA ASP A 279 8.10 5.12 27.90
C ASP A 279 9.07 4.49 28.91
N LEU A 280 10.06 5.24 29.39
CA LEU A 280 10.97 4.77 30.44
C LEU A 280 10.25 4.54 31.77
N GLN A 281 9.32 5.42 32.16
CA GLN A 281 8.51 5.23 33.36
C GLN A 281 7.64 3.98 33.27
N LEU A 282 7.04 3.73 32.11
CA LEU A 282 6.25 2.54 31.85
C LEU A 282 7.11 1.27 31.91
N LEU A 283 8.31 1.29 31.33
CA LEU A 283 9.28 0.19 31.44
C LEU A 283 9.62 -0.11 32.91
N ILE A 284 9.95 0.94 33.69
CA ILE A 284 10.27 0.79 35.11
C ILE A 284 9.07 0.19 35.84
N HIS A 285 7.87 0.73 35.64
CA HIS A 285 6.64 0.21 36.25
C HIS A 285 6.39 -1.26 35.90
N ASN A 286 6.48 -1.64 34.63
CA ASN A 286 6.21 -3.01 34.16
C ASN A 286 7.25 -4.02 34.65
N ARG A 287 8.47 -3.57 34.98
CA ARG A 287 9.59 -4.41 35.43
C ARG A 287 9.96 -4.23 36.90
N GLN A 288 9.19 -3.44 37.65
CA GLN A 288 9.45 -3.19 39.07
C GLN A 288 9.37 -4.50 39.85
N ASN A 289 10.47 -4.88 40.50
CA ASN A 289 10.48 -5.93 41.51
C ASN A 289 10.36 -5.25 42.91
N PRO A 290 9.31 -5.53 43.69
CA PRO A 290 9.13 -4.95 45.02
C PRO A 290 10.30 -5.20 45.97
N ASP A 291 11.09 -6.26 45.74
CA ASP A 291 12.25 -6.62 46.56
C ASP A 291 13.49 -5.73 46.33
N ASN A 292 13.58 -5.05 45.18
CA ASN A 292 14.72 -4.20 44.79
C ASN A 292 14.49 -2.70 45.05
N MET A 293 13.45 -2.35 45.82
CA MET A 293 13.14 -0.96 46.11
C MET A 293 14.29 -0.29 46.89
N HIS A 294 14.71 0.90 46.45
CA HIS A 294 15.75 1.75 47.04
C HIS A 294 15.58 2.09 48.54
N PHE A 295 14.52 1.59 49.20
CA PHE A 295 14.30 1.67 50.64
C PHE A 295 15.25 0.80 51.45
N GLN A 296 15.80 -0.30 50.90
CA GLN A 296 16.87 -1.06 51.58
C GLN A 296 18.13 -0.22 51.73
N GLY A 297 18.52 0.53 50.68
CA GLY A 297 19.68 1.43 50.73
C GLY A 297 19.49 2.60 51.70
N LYS A 298 18.29 3.20 51.75
CA LYS A 298 17.97 4.25 52.74
C LYS A 298 17.96 3.71 54.18
N ALA A 299 17.38 2.54 54.41
CA ALA A 299 17.37 1.89 55.72
C ALA A 299 18.80 1.49 56.17
N LEU A 300 19.62 0.95 55.28
CA LEU A 300 21.02 0.65 55.53
C LEU A 300 21.85 1.91 55.79
N SER A 301 21.63 3.01 55.06
CA SER A 301 22.33 4.28 55.30
C SER A 301 21.97 4.93 56.64
N ILE A 302 20.73 4.74 57.11
CA ILE A 302 20.29 5.20 58.44
C ILE A 302 20.91 4.32 59.54
N LEU A 303 21.00 3.00 59.31
CA LEU A 303 21.70 2.06 60.19
C LEU A 303 23.21 2.34 60.26
N GLU A 304 23.88 2.60 59.13
CA GLU A 304 25.31 2.97 59.09
C GLU A 304 25.57 4.31 59.79
N TRP A 305 24.70 5.31 59.58
CA TRP A 305 24.79 6.59 60.29
C TRP A 305 24.63 6.40 61.81
N HIS A 306 23.72 5.53 62.25
CA HIS A 306 23.51 5.21 63.66
C HIS A 306 24.72 4.48 64.27
N TRP A 307 25.25 3.47 63.57
CA TRP A 307 26.43 2.71 64.00
C TRP A 307 27.67 3.60 64.13
N GLY A 308 27.85 4.54 63.20
CA GLY A 308 28.89 5.55 63.26
C GLY A 308 28.78 6.47 64.48
N ARG A 309 27.56 6.71 64.97
CA ARG A 309 27.28 7.56 66.15
C ARG A 309 27.47 6.81 67.47
N GLU A 310 27.07 5.54 67.54
CA GLU A 310 27.23 4.70 68.73
C GLU A 310 28.69 4.32 69.00
N LEU A 311 29.49 4.06 67.95
CA LEU A 311 30.94 3.88 68.11
C LEU A 311 31.65 5.11 68.68
N HIS A 312 31.12 6.31 68.42
CA HIS A 312 31.63 7.55 69.01
C HIS A 312 31.14 7.78 70.45
N GLN A 313 30.00 7.21 70.86
CA GLN A 313 29.48 7.29 72.23
C GLN A 313 30.03 6.19 73.16
N ALA A 314 30.21 4.97 72.67
CA ALA A 314 30.79 3.86 73.43
C ALA A 314 32.27 4.08 73.81
N ALA A 315 32.99 4.93 73.08
CA ALA A 315 34.36 5.33 73.43
C ALA A 315 34.43 6.31 74.62
N THR A 316 33.30 6.81 75.12
CA THR A 316 33.23 7.86 76.16
C THR A 316 32.63 7.41 77.50
N THR A 317 32.15 6.18 77.63
CA THR A 317 31.52 5.70 78.89
C THR A 317 31.99 4.30 79.25
N THR A 318 33.15 4.21 79.89
CA THR A 318 33.56 3.05 80.70
C THR A 318 33.94 3.55 82.09
N ALA A 319 33.06 3.34 83.08
CA ALA A 319 33.42 3.23 84.49
C ALA A 319 32.23 2.68 85.32
N ASP A 320 32.54 1.62 86.06
CA ASP A 320 31.92 1.13 87.31
C ASP A 320 30.64 0.27 87.32
N ASP A 321 30.91 -1.02 87.53
CA ASP A 321 30.19 -2.17 88.15
C ASP A 321 29.71 -1.84 89.61
N PRO A 322 29.01 -2.69 90.44
CA PRO A 322 28.76 -4.15 90.36
C PRO A 322 27.45 -4.74 91.04
N LEU A 323 27.34 -6.09 91.07
CA LEU A 323 26.60 -7.03 92.00
C LEU A 323 25.08 -7.28 91.76
N ASP A 324 24.44 -8.46 91.93
CA ASP A 324 24.81 -9.79 92.45
C ASP A 324 23.75 -10.89 92.07
N GLU A 325 24.26 -12.13 91.94
CA GLU A 325 23.78 -13.49 92.32
C GLU A 325 22.37 -14.10 92.02
N ASP A 326 22.47 -15.29 91.40
CA ASP A 326 21.94 -16.63 91.78
C ASP A 326 20.62 -17.29 91.28
N GLU A 327 20.87 -18.38 90.52
CA GLU A 327 20.37 -19.78 90.55
C GLU A 327 18.86 -20.17 90.53
N LEU A 328 18.56 -21.04 89.52
CA LEU A 328 17.78 -22.32 89.52
C LEU A 328 16.36 -22.34 90.17
N ASP A 329 15.31 -22.97 89.66
CA ASP A 329 15.20 -24.29 89.05
C ASP A 329 13.78 -24.51 88.45
N ALA A 330 13.61 -25.59 87.68
CA ALA A 330 12.40 -25.93 86.92
C ALA A 330 11.25 -26.58 87.75
N ALA A 331 9.98 -26.27 87.42
CA ALA A 331 8.85 -27.22 87.51
C ALA A 331 7.59 -26.77 86.71
N ASN A 332 6.94 -27.75 86.09
CA ASN A 332 5.65 -27.71 85.39
C ASN A 332 4.49 -27.10 86.20
N ILE A 333 3.51 -26.48 85.53
CA ILE A 333 2.08 -26.89 85.47
C ILE A 333 1.28 -25.91 84.60
N THR A 334 0.51 -26.50 83.69
CA THR A 334 -0.64 -25.97 82.93
C THR A 334 -1.60 -25.11 83.76
N VAL A 335 -2.09 -23.97 83.23
CA VAL A 335 -3.51 -23.52 83.29
C VAL A 335 -3.71 -22.28 82.37
N ALA A 336 -4.80 -22.36 81.59
CA ALA A 336 -5.62 -21.32 80.95
C ALA A 336 -4.97 -20.22 80.07
N ALA A 337 -5.45 -20.18 78.82
CA ALA A 337 -5.24 -19.11 77.86
C ALA A 337 -5.85 -17.77 78.33
N PRO A 338 -5.11 -16.65 78.22
CA PRO A 338 -5.69 -15.34 78.04
C PRO A 338 -5.80 -15.01 76.55
N SER A 339 -6.90 -14.38 76.15
CA SER A 339 -7.07 -13.75 74.84
C SER A 339 -5.85 -12.89 74.48
N ARG A 340 -5.17 -13.21 73.38
CA ARG A 340 -4.02 -12.43 72.91
C ARG A 340 -4.47 -11.02 72.48
N PRO A 341 -3.80 -9.94 72.91
CA PRO A 341 -3.99 -8.60 72.33
C PRO A 341 -3.59 -8.60 70.85
N SER A 342 -4.07 -7.64 70.04
CA SER A 342 -3.67 -7.49 68.65
C SER A 342 -2.25 -6.92 68.52
N VAL A 343 -1.50 -7.27 67.46
CA VAL A 343 -0.20 -6.64 67.12
C VAL A 343 -0.30 -5.13 67.03
N GLN A 344 -1.45 -4.66 66.57
CA GLN A 344 -1.76 -3.25 66.47
C GLN A 344 -1.98 -2.60 67.84
N ASP A 345 -2.62 -3.32 68.78
CA ASP A 345 -2.90 -2.83 70.14
C ASP A 345 -1.63 -2.81 71.01
N SER A 346 -0.70 -3.73 70.79
CA SER A 346 0.59 -3.70 71.47
C SER A 346 1.49 -2.59 70.92
N LEU A 347 1.55 -2.41 69.59
CA LEU A 347 2.38 -1.36 69.01
C LEU A 347 1.80 0.04 69.20
N SER A 348 0.49 0.23 69.36
CA SER A 348 -0.12 1.55 69.57
C SER A 348 0.42 2.28 70.80
N TYR A 349 0.88 1.56 71.84
CA TYR A 349 1.55 2.15 73.00
C TYR A 349 2.82 2.95 72.66
N LEU A 350 3.50 2.62 71.56
CA LEU A 350 4.69 3.36 71.11
C LEU A 350 4.32 4.65 70.36
N PHE A 351 3.06 4.79 69.91
CA PHE A 351 2.62 5.87 69.02
C PHE A 351 1.52 6.76 69.62
N GLU A 352 0.90 6.40 70.74
CA GLU A 352 -0.13 7.19 71.43
C GLU A 352 0.46 8.15 72.49
N SER A 353 0.50 9.44 72.15
CA SER A 353 0.14 10.53 73.08
C SER A 353 -0.16 11.80 72.26
N THR A 354 -1.44 12.07 72.00
CA THR A 354 -1.93 13.34 71.45
C THR A 354 -2.08 14.37 72.58
N GLY A 355 -0.99 14.63 73.29
CA GLY A 355 -0.85 15.70 74.26
C GLY A 355 0.42 16.48 73.96
N LEU A 356 0.31 17.81 73.93
CA LEU A 356 1.45 18.73 73.83
C LEU A 356 2.57 18.34 74.82
N PRO A 357 3.86 18.53 74.49
CA PRO A 357 4.95 18.06 75.32
C PRO A 357 4.97 18.85 76.63
N ASP A 358 4.58 18.19 77.73
CA ASP A 358 5.02 18.58 79.05
C ASP A 358 6.40 17.94 79.25
N GLU A 359 7.41 18.75 79.59
CA GLU A 359 8.78 18.31 79.84
C GLU A 359 8.87 17.54 81.17
N SER A 360 8.29 16.35 81.23
CA SER A 360 8.61 15.36 82.26
C SER A 360 9.45 14.24 81.66
N ASP A 361 10.64 14.02 82.25
CA ASP A 361 11.52 12.87 82.01
C ASP A 361 10.93 11.57 82.62
N GLU A 362 9.64 11.31 82.43
CA GLU A 362 9.04 10.03 82.82
C GLU A 362 9.28 9.01 81.71
N GLU A 363 10.09 7.99 81.99
CA GLU A 363 10.28 6.83 81.11
C GLU A 363 8.93 6.20 80.74
N VAL A 364 8.77 5.81 79.48
CA VAL A 364 7.55 5.12 79.03
C VAL A 364 7.58 3.70 79.59
N GLU A 365 6.82 3.44 80.66
CA GLU A 365 6.64 2.10 81.20
C GLU A 365 5.87 1.23 80.20
N LEU A 366 6.58 0.27 79.60
CA LEU A 366 5.98 -0.71 78.70
C LEU A 366 5.19 -1.77 79.48
N PRO A 367 4.11 -2.33 78.90
CA PRO A 367 3.42 -3.46 79.50
C PRO A 367 4.38 -4.62 79.82
N PRO A 368 4.22 -5.30 80.96
CA PRO A 368 5.03 -6.47 81.28
C PRO A 368 4.87 -7.52 80.18
N ARG A 369 5.99 -8.07 79.69
CA ARG A 369 6.10 -9.03 78.56
C ARG A 369 5.94 -8.47 77.15
N PHE A 370 5.95 -7.15 76.97
CA PHE A 370 5.86 -6.51 75.65
C PHE A 370 6.82 -7.10 74.59
N PHE A 371 8.10 -7.25 74.92
CA PHE A 371 9.09 -7.82 74.01
C PHE A 371 8.93 -9.33 73.78
N ASP A 372 8.45 -10.07 74.79
CA ASP A 372 8.20 -11.50 74.68
C ASP A 372 7.00 -11.79 73.75
N ASP A 373 5.97 -10.94 73.79
CA ASP A 373 4.80 -11.04 72.92
C ASP A 373 5.18 -10.77 71.45
N ILE A 374 6.01 -9.75 71.21
CA ILE A 374 6.55 -9.45 69.88
C ILE A 374 7.48 -10.58 69.40
N ALA A 375 8.30 -11.14 70.28
CA ALA A 375 9.16 -12.29 69.98
C ALA A 375 8.33 -13.54 69.64
N GLN A 376 7.19 -13.73 70.28
CA GLN A 376 6.30 -14.87 70.05
C GLN A 376 5.51 -14.72 68.73
N TRP A 377 5.13 -13.51 68.33
CA TRP A 377 4.55 -13.25 67.01
C TRP A 377 5.57 -13.40 65.88
N CYS A 378 6.74 -12.79 66.05
CA CYS A 378 7.81 -12.83 65.06
C CYS A 378 8.47 -14.22 64.92
N ALA A 379 8.16 -15.16 65.81
CA ALA A 379 8.56 -16.56 65.68
C ALA A 379 7.96 -17.25 64.44
N THR A 380 6.84 -16.75 63.91
CA THR A 380 6.19 -17.29 62.71
C THR A 380 6.42 -16.41 61.48
N HIS A 381 6.35 -16.98 60.28
CA HIS A 381 6.46 -16.21 59.04
C HIS A 381 5.26 -15.24 58.86
N GLU A 382 4.05 -15.70 59.19
CA GLU A 382 2.83 -14.91 59.10
C GLU A 382 2.83 -13.74 60.09
N GLY A 383 3.26 -13.97 61.34
CA GLY A 383 3.40 -12.90 62.33
C GLY A 383 4.46 -11.86 61.97
N ARG A 384 5.58 -12.24 61.32
CA ARG A 384 6.56 -11.28 60.80
C ARG A 384 6.00 -10.43 59.66
N LEU A 385 5.25 -11.04 58.75
CA LEU A 385 4.59 -10.33 57.66
C LEU A 385 3.58 -9.30 58.22
N GLU A 386 2.83 -9.69 59.25
CA GLU A 386 1.83 -8.84 59.90
C GLU A 386 2.47 -7.70 60.71
N PHE A 387 3.59 -7.96 61.40
CA PHE A 387 4.41 -6.95 62.07
C PHE A 387 4.92 -5.89 61.07
N VAL A 388 5.51 -6.32 59.95
CA VAL A 388 6.01 -5.40 58.90
C VAL A 388 4.88 -4.65 58.20
N LYS A 389 3.72 -5.29 57.98
CA LYS A 389 2.52 -4.63 57.45
C LYS A 389 1.99 -3.55 58.40
N THR A 390 2.01 -3.82 59.70
CA THR A 390 1.56 -2.87 60.74
C THR A 390 2.48 -1.65 60.80
N LEU A 391 3.79 -1.85 60.75
CA LEU A 391 4.79 -0.77 60.66
C LEU A 391 4.66 0.06 59.37
N ASN A 392 4.35 -0.59 58.24
CA ASN A 392 4.09 0.11 56.97
C ASN A 392 2.77 0.88 56.96
N ARG A 393 1.74 0.43 57.70
CA ARG A 393 0.47 1.16 57.87
C ARG A 393 0.64 2.43 58.69
N GLN A 394 1.56 2.43 59.66
CA GLN A 394 1.89 3.58 60.51
C GLN A 394 2.82 4.61 59.81
N ARG A 395 2.68 4.80 58.49
CA ARG A 395 3.39 5.83 57.70
C ARG A 395 2.55 7.08 57.41
N SER A 396 1.31 7.17 57.88
CA SER A 396 0.51 8.39 57.76
C SER A 396 1.01 9.46 58.72
N VAL A 397 0.78 10.74 58.38
CA VAL A 397 1.37 11.94 59.01
C VAL A 397 1.14 12.04 60.54
N ASP A 398 0.24 11.23 61.11
CA ASP A 398 -0.14 11.20 62.52
C ASP A 398 0.69 10.25 63.41
N THR A 399 1.66 9.50 62.87
CA THR A 399 2.49 8.52 63.62
C THR A 399 3.95 8.94 63.72
N LYS A 400 4.22 10.16 64.21
CA LYS A 400 5.58 10.57 64.56
C LYS A 400 5.93 10.05 65.96
N LEU A 401 7.06 9.37 66.08
CA LEU A 401 7.66 9.08 67.39
C LEU A 401 8.25 10.37 67.93
N TYR A 402 7.63 10.92 68.98
CA TYR A 402 8.05 12.20 69.58
C TYR A 402 9.12 12.03 70.67
N ARG A 403 9.27 10.82 71.22
CA ARG A 403 10.23 10.52 72.31
C ARG A 403 11.31 9.55 71.83
N VAL A 404 12.55 9.80 72.26
CA VAL A 404 13.74 8.99 71.92
C VAL A 404 13.60 7.57 72.45
N ASP A 405 13.01 7.39 73.63
CA ASP A 405 12.87 6.06 74.23
C ASP A 405 11.83 5.21 73.49
N CYS A 406 10.74 5.79 72.98
CA CYS A 406 9.81 5.06 72.10
C CYS A 406 10.49 4.57 70.81
N PHE A 407 11.43 5.36 70.29
CA PHE A 407 12.25 4.95 69.15
C PHE A 407 13.21 3.80 69.52
N ARG A 408 13.88 3.87 70.68
CA ARG A 408 14.74 2.78 71.18
C ARG A 408 13.95 1.48 71.36
N HIS A 409 12.75 1.55 71.95
CA HIS A 409 11.89 0.39 72.10
C HIS A 409 11.41 -0.16 70.75
N LEU A 410 11.11 0.71 69.76
CA LEU A 410 10.79 0.27 68.39
C LEU A 410 11.97 -0.46 67.74
N VAL A 411 13.19 0.07 67.88
CA VAL A 411 14.42 -0.56 67.38
C VAL A 411 14.64 -1.92 68.05
N ALA A 412 14.47 -2.01 69.36
CA ALA A 412 14.54 -3.29 70.08
C ALA A 412 13.49 -4.31 69.59
N CYS A 413 12.28 -3.87 69.22
CA CYS A 413 11.28 -4.75 68.59
C CYS A 413 11.75 -5.27 67.23
N PHE A 414 12.42 -4.44 66.44
CA PHE A 414 13.04 -4.85 65.18
C PHE A 414 14.16 -5.87 65.41
N ASP A 415 15.01 -5.66 66.39
CA ASP A 415 16.11 -6.58 66.71
C ASP A 415 15.59 -7.95 67.16
N VAL A 416 14.54 -7.98 67.97
CA VAL A 416 13.82 -9.21 68.35
C VAL A 416 13.25 -9.93 67.12
N SER A 417 12.74 -9.19 66.12
CA SER A 417 12.22 -9.77 64.87
C SER A 417 13.33 -10.38 63.98
N LEU A 418 14.54 -9.85 64.08
CA LEU A 418 15.71 -10.26 63.31
C LEU A 418 16.44 -11.45 63.95
N MET A 419 16.56 -11.50 65.28
CA MET A 419 17.32 -12.53 65.99
C MET A 419 16.70 -13.95 65.93
N ARG A 420 15.40 -14.09 65.71
CA ARG A 420 14.72 -15.41 65.57
C ARG A 420 14.49 -15.87 64.14
N ALA A 421 15.13 -15.26 63.14
CA ALA A 421 15.03 -15.73 61.77
C ALA A 421 15.67 -17.14 61.63
N PRO A 422 14.91 -18.19 61.23
CA PRO A 422 15.53 -19.47 60.92
C PRO A 422 16.46 -19.31 59.71
N PRO A 423 17.60 -20.02 59.67
CA PRO A 423 18.56 -19.92 58.57
C PRO A 423 17.89 -20.27 57.24
N ARG A 424 18.05 -19.39 56.24
CA ARG A 424 17.55 -19.57 54.87
C ARG A 424 18.13 -20.85 54.27
N THR A 425 17.30 -21.87 54.06
CA THR A 425 17.66 -23.03 53.24
C THR A 425 17.62 -22.65 51.77
N THR A 426 18.78 -22.63 51.12
CA THR A 426 18.92 -22.36 49.69
C THR A 426 18.43 -23.56 48.87
N SER A 427 17.20 -23.51 48.36
CA SER A 427 16.71 -24.45 47.34
C SER A 427 17.20 -24.03 45.95
N LYS A 428 18.21 -24.74 45.41
CA LYS A 428 18.64 -24.63 44.01
C LYS A 428 17.61 -25.31 43.11
N ARG A 429 16.93 -24.56 42.23
CA ARG A 429 16.22 -25.12 41.07
C ARG A 429 17.20 -25.39 39.92
N PRO A 430 17.13 -26.54 39.22
CA PRO A 430 17.95 -26.81 38.05
C PRO A 430 17.38 -26.12 36.80
N ARG A 431 18.28 -25.61 35.94
CA ARG A 431 17.93 -25.11 34.59
C ARG A 431 17.75 -26.29 33.61
N PRO A 432 16.72 -26.30 32.73
CA PRO A 432 16.68 -27.20 31.59
C PRO A 432 17.65 -26.72 30.49
N ARG A 433 18.13 -27.68 29.69
CA ARG A 433 19.06 -27.50 28.57
C ARG A 433 18.40 -26.82 27.38
#